data_AF-N9LV62-F1
#
_entry.id   AF-N9LV62-F1
#
_cell.length_a   1.000
_cell.length_b   1.000
_cell.length_c   1.000
_cell.angle_alpha   90.00
_cell.angle_beta   90.00
_cell.angle_gamma   90.00
#
_symmetry.space_group_name_H-M   'P 1'
#
loop_
_entity.id
_entity.type
_entity.pdbx_description
1 polymer ?
#
loop_
_entity_poly.entity_id
_entity_poly.type
_entity_poly.pdbx_seq_one_letter_code
_entity_poly.pdbx_strand_id
1 'polypeptide(L)' 'MVDKTDTIHVRRLNFEVARAISYIYDVFPLENHVSSNVVKSMRTITTNTKQRFHEKLEFSKALDGTSMIMPRDDYCN' A
#
# COMPACT_ATOMS: atom_id res chain seq x y z
N MET A 1 -13.75 -3.48 -7.56
CA MET A 1 -13.98 -2.45 -6.51
C MET A 1 -13.99 -3.19 -5.18
N VAL A 2 -13.27 -2.69 -4.16
CA VAL A 2 -13.14 -3.36 -2.84
C VAL A 2 -14.38 -3.09 -2.01
N ASP A 3 -14.96 -4.11 -1.37
CA ASP A 3 -15.98 -3.91 -0.34
C ASP A 3 -15.31 -3.33 0.91
N LYS A 4 -15.70 -2.10 1.26
CA LYS A 4 -15.11 -1.32 2.36
C LYS A 4 -15.80 -1.59 3.70
N THR A 5 -16.91 -2.31 3.69
CA THR A 5 -17.64 -2.71 4.91
C THR A 5 -17.07 -4.00 5.50
N ASP A 6 -16.44 -4.84 4.66
CA ASP A 6 -15.67 -5.99 5.10
C ASP A 6 -14.28 -5.55 5.58
N THR A 7 -14.19 -5.27 6.88
CA THR A 7 -12.94 -4.86 7.53
C THR A 7 -11.83 -5.90 7.44
N ILE A 8 -12.15 -7.20 7.39
CA ILE A 8 -11.16 -8.28 7.27
C ILE A 8 -10.54 -8.21 5.87
N HIS A 9 -11.39 -8.08 4.85
CA HIS A 9 -10.93 -7.97 3.46
C HIS A 9 -10.09 -6.70 3.23
N VAL A 10 -10.53 -5.55 3.77
CA VAL A 10 -9.77 -4.29 3.71
C VAL A 10 -8.39 -4.43 4.36
N ARG A 11 -8.31 -5.08 5.52
CA ARG A 11 -7.03 -5.32 6.21
C ARG A 11 -6.10 -6.22 5.42
N ARG A 12 -6.62 -7.32 4.87
CA ARG A 12 -5.85 -8.25 4.03
C ARG A 12 -5.30 -7.56 2.79
N LEU A 13 -6.09 -6.72 2.13
CA LEU A 13 -5.61 -5.94 0.99
C LEU A 13 -4.55 -4.93 1.38
N ASN A 14 -4.70 -4.26 2.53
CA ASN A 14 -3.67 -3.34 3.01
C ASN A 14 -2.35 -4.06 3.31
N PHE A 15 -2.42 -5.29 3.84
CA PHE A 15 -1.26 -6.15 4.03
C PHE A 15 -0.57 -6.48 2.70
N GLU A 16 -1.31 -6.91 1.68
CA GLU A 16 -0.74 -7.20 0.36
C GLU A 16 -0.11 -5.97 -0.30
N VAL A 17 -0.70 -4.78 -0.12
CA VAL A 17 -0.11 -3.52 -0.58
C VAL A 17 1.21 -3.23 0.14
N ALA A 18 1.28 -3.42 1.46
CA ALA A 18 2.51 -3.26 2.21
C ALA A 18 3.59 -4.25 1.75
N ARG A 19 3.21 -5.51 1.50
CA ARG A 19 4.10 -6.57 1.02
C ARG A 19 4.62 -6.29 -0.40
N ALA A 20 3.76 -5.78 -1.28
CA ALA A 20 4.19 -5.33 -2.60
C ALA A 20 5.20 -4.16 -2.51
N ILE A 21 5.01 -3.25 -1.54
CA ILE A 21 5.95 -2.16 -1.30
C ILE A 21 7.30 -2.70 -0.80
N SER A 22 7.34 -3.70 0.08
CA SER A 22 8.63 -4.28 0.50
C SER A 22 9.41 -4.90 -0.65
N TYR A 23 8.74 -5.48 -1.66
CA TYR A 23 9.43 -6.01 -2.86
C TYR A 23 10.15 -4.90 -3.63
N ILE A 24 9.58 -3.69 -3.65
CA ILE A 24 10.24 -2.54 -4.28
C ILE A 24 11.51 -2.16 -3.51
N TYR A 25 11.48 -2.23 -2.19
CA TYR A 25 12.66 -1.94 -1.36
C TYR A 25 13.74 -3.01 -1.43
N ASP A 26 13.39 -4.24 -1.79
CA ASP A 26 14.34 -5.33 -2.03
C ASP A 26 15.03 -5.19 -3.41
N VAL A 27 14.27 -4.85 -4.46
CA VAL A 27 14.81 -4.71 -5.83
C VAL A 27 15.63 -3.43 -6.00
N PHE A 28 15.24 -2.33 -5.38
CA PHE A 28 15.92 -1.04 -5.53
C PHE A 28 16.77 -0.73 -4.30
N PRO A 29 18.08 -0.46 -4.46
CA PRO A 29 18.93 -0.14 -3.33
C PRO A 29 18.37 1.05 -2.54
N LEU A 30 18.44 0.95 -1.20
CA LEU A 30 18.00 2.00 -0.28
C LEU A 30 18.81 3.29 -0.45
N GLU A 31 20.06 3.15 -0.89
CA GLU A 31 20.94 4.26 -1.24
C GLU A 31 20.39 5.01 -2.45
N ASN A 32 20.25 6.33 -2.34
CA ASN A 32 19.74 7.27 -3.36
C ASN A 32 18.22 7.44 -3.47
N HIS A 33 17.41 7.03 -2.49
CA HIS A 33 15.96 7.28 -2.46
C HIS A 33 15.16 6.71 -3.64
N VAL A 34 15.77 5.89 -4.50
CA VAL A 34 15.19 5.36 -5.74
C VAL A 34 13.93 4.55 -5.42
N SER A 35 14.03 3.63 -4.47
CA SER A 35 12.90 2.83 -3.97
C SER A 35 11.72 3.70 -3.53
N SER A 36 11.98 4.75 -2.73
CA SER A 36 10.94 5.68 -2.28
C SER A 36 10.30 6.47 -3.44
N ASN A 37 11.07 6.81 -4.48
CA ASN A 37 10.57 7.54 -5.64
C ASN A 37 9.71 6.65 -6.54
N VAL A 38 10.03 5.36 -6.65
CA VAL A 38 9.20 4.36 -7.33
C VAL A 38 7.85 4.22 -6.63
N VAL A 39 7.85 4.03 -5.30
CA VAL A 39 6.61 3.94 -4.50
C VAL A 39 5.76 5.20 -4.64
N LYS A 40 6.37 6.39 -4.58
CA LYS A 40 5.68 7.67 -4.79
C LYS A 40 5.08 7.78 -6.20
N SER A 41 5.84 7.42 -7.23
CA SER A 41 5.38 7.45 -8.63
C SER A 41 4.20 6.52 -8.85
N MET A 42 4.26 5.30 -8.33
CA MET A 42 3.15 4.34 -8.39
C MET A 42 1.91 4.88 -7.67
N ARG A 43 2.07 5.47 -6.48
CA ARG A 43 0.96 6.12 -5.77
C ARG A 43 0.36 7.23 -6.62
N THR A 44 1.17 8.12 -7.18
CA THR A 44 0.69 9.21 -8.05
C THR A 44 -0.13 8.68 -9.21
N ILE A 45 0.36 7.69 -9.95
CA ILE A 45 -0.32 7.11 -11.12
C ILE A 45 -1.62 6.40 -10.73
N THR A 46 -1.63 5.74 -9.56
CA THR A 46 -2.82 5.00 -9.07
C THR A 46 -3.86 5.90 -8.40
N THR A 47 -3.53 7.15 -8.05
CA THR A 47 -4.46 8.12 -7.45
C THR A 47 -4.62 9.42 -8.25
N ASN A 48 -4.24 9.44 -9.53
CA ASN A 48 -4.16 10.65 -10.35
C ASN A 48 -5.49 11.26 -10.83
N THR A 49 -6.62 10.61 -10.57
CA THR A 49 -7.95 11.15 -10.92
C THR A 49 -8.78 11.39 -9.67
N LYS A 50 -9.73 12.32 -9.75
CA LYS A 50 -10.65 12.63 -8.64
C LYS A 50 -11.34 11.37 -8.11
N GLN A 51 -11.82 10.51 -9.01
CA GLN A 51 -12.46 9.25 -8.63
C GLN A 51 -11.50 8.32 -7.88
N ARG A 52 -10.30 8.05 -8.44
CA ARG A 52 -9.31 7.16 -7.81
C ARG A 52 -8.83 7.69 -6.46
N PHE A 53 -8.64 9.01 -6.35
CA PHE A 53 -8.31 9.65 -5.10
C PHE A 53 -9.41 9.46 -4.05
N HIS A 54 -10.68 9.66 -4.43
CA HIS A 54 -11.81 9.45 -3.52
C HIS A 54 -11.93 7.98 -3.08
N GLU A 55 -11.76 7.04 -4.00
CA GLU A 55 -11.74 5.60 -3.67
C GLU A 55 -10.61 5.25 -2.69
N LYS A 56 -9.41 5.81 -2.87
CA LYS A 56 -8.28 5.62 -1.95
C LYS A 56 -8.55 6.25 -0.59
N LEU A 57 -9.20 7.41 -0.54
CA LEU A 57 -9.58 8.06 0.72
C LEU A 57 -10.58 7.20 1.50
N GLU A 58 -11.62 6.70 0.84
CA GLU A 58 -12.61 5.83 1.48
C GLU A 58 -12.00 4.50 1.94
N PHE A 59 -11.08 3.93 1.16
CA PHE A 59 -10.30 2.76 1.61
C PHE A 59 -9.47 3.07 2.86
N SER A 60 -8.83 4.25 2.91
CA SER A 60 -8.07 4.69 4.08
C SER A 60 -8.93 4.90 5.32
N LYS A 61 -10.16 5.40 5.15
CA LYS A 61 -11.14 5.54 6.24
C LYS A 61 -11.59 4.17 6.76
N ALA A 62 -11.82 3.21 5.88
CA ALA A 62 -12.22 1.85 6.25
C ALA A 62 -11.15 1.09 7.06
N LEU A 63 -9.88 1.49 6.94
CA LEU A 63 -8.81 0.98 7.79
C LEU A 63 -8.85 1.54 9.23
N ASP A 64 -9.58 2.63 9.46
CA ASP A 64 -9.82 3.24 10.78
C ASP A 64 -8.55 3.42 11.64
N GLY A 65 -7.45 3.86 11.02
CA GLY A 65 -6.16 4.04 11.71
C GLY A 65 -5.49 2.75 12.19
N THR A 66 -6.00 1.57 11.83
CA THR A 66 -5.43 0.28 12.19
C THR A 66 -3.99 0.20 11.64
N SER A 67 -3.01 0.11 12.52
CA SER A 67 -1.64 -0.27 12.16
C SER A 67 -1.50 -1.79 12.19
N MET A 68 -0.69 -2.33 11.30
CA MET A 68 -0.38 -3.75 11.24
C MET A 68 1.13 -3.91 11.12
N ILE A 69 1.68 -4.86 11.87
CA ILE A 69 3.07 -5.26 11.77
C ILE A 69 3.12 -6.40 10.76
N MET A 70 3.95 -6.25 9.73
CA MET A 70 4.24 -7.34 8.80
C MET A 70 5.22 -8.30 9.47
N PRO A 71 4.90 -9.60 9.60
CA PRO A 71 5.85 -10.61 10.06
C PRO A 71 7.11 -10.62 9.19
N ARG A 72 8.26 -10.96 9.78
CA ARG A 72 9.53 -10.94 9.06
C ARG A 72 9.56 -11.90 7.86
N ASP A 73 8.89 -13.03 7.98
CA ASP A 73 8.81 -14.05 6.92
C ASP A 73 7.98 -13.59 5.71
N ASP A 74 7.18 -12.54 5.88
CA ASP A 74 6.38 -11.95 4.81
C ASP A 74 7.10 -10.79 4.11
N TYR A 75 8.29 -10.39 4.60
CA TYR A 75 9.18 -9.56 3.80
C TYR A 75 9.66 -10.33 2.58
N CYS A 76 10.06 -9.54 1.59
CA CYS A 76 10.69 -10.00 0.37
C CYS A 76 12.12 -10.33 0.75
N ASN A 77 12.32 -11.55 1.25
CA ASN A 77 13.65 -12.12 1.50
C ASN A 77 14.20 -12.71 0.21
#